data_AF-A0A1I1DC36-F1
#
_entry.id   AF-A0A1I1DC36-F1
#
_cell.length_a   1.000
_cell.length_b   1.000
_cell.length_c   1.000
_cell.angle_alpha   90.00
_cell.angle_beta   90.00
_cell.angle_gamma   90.00
#
_symmetry.space_group_name_H-M   'P 1'
#
loop_
_entity.id
_entity.type
_entity.pdbx_description
1 polymer ?
#
loop_
_entity_poly.entity_id
_entity_poly.type
_entity_poly.pdbx_seq_one_letter_code
_entity_poly.pdbx_strand_id
1 'polypeptide(L)'
;MTDGTGNTAETVALEAAVYALSEKLDAIDARLERMDAKLERMLGLYDAIGIIAAGVPPRLVAALYAMTPAEHVALQMVLDNRSNREISVCLDVPEAQVKTWIDSMIAKLGVKDRRDIRALMYPVMAKVPAADYIRASGGIPKDWNDKYGVGGIPDPFRRIYHPD
;
A
#
# COMPACT_ATOMS: atom_id res chain seq x y z
N MET A 1 -69.76 11.86 11.45
CA MET A 1 -68.92 10.66 11.22
C MET A 1 -68.55 10.61 9.76
N THR A 2 -67.53 11.36 9.36
CA THR A 2 -66.89 11.27 8.04
C THR A 2 -65.52 11.91 8.24
N ASP A 3 -64.46 11.10 8.31
CA ASP A 3 -63.17 11.34 7.63
C ASP A 3 -62.11 10.28 7.99
N GLY A 4 -62.46 8.99 7.91
CA GLY A 4 -61.52 7.89 8.23
C GLY A 4 -60.74 7.35 7.02
N THR A 5 -61.21 7.67 5.81
CA THR A 5 -60.68 7.12 4.55
C THR A 5 -59.58 7.98 3.91
N GLY A 6 -59.49 9.28 4.25
CA GLY A 6 -58.42 10.16 3.77
C GLY A 6 -57.05 9.80 4.37
N ASN A 7 -57.03 9.45 5.66
CA ASN A 7 -55.80 9.16 6.40
C ASN A 7 -55.10 7.87 5.92
N THR A 8 -55.86 6.87 5.45
CA THR A 8 -55.31 5.58 4.98
C THR A 8 -54.64 5.69 3.61
N ALA A 9 -55.20 6.47 2.69
CA ALA A 9 -54.60 6.67 1.38
C ALA A 9 -53.29 7.47 1.46
N GLU A 10 -53.24 8.46 2.36
CA GLU A 10 -52.06 9.29 2.60
C GLU A 10 -50.94 8.49 3.29
N THR A 11 -51.26 7.62 4.26
CA THR A 11 -50.27 6.72 4.88
C THR A 11 -49.70 5.69 3.90
N VAL A 12 -50.54 5.08 3.05
CA VAL A 12 -50.07 4.14 2.01
C VAL A 12 -49.17 4.84 0.99
N ALA A 13 -49.51 6.08 0.59
CA ALA A 13 -48.67 6.86 -0.31
C ALA A 13 -47.32 7.23 0.33
N LEU A 14 -47.31 7.53 1.63
CA LEU A 14 -46.09 7.83 2.38
C LEU A 14 -45.20 6.57 2.51
N GLU A 15 -45.77 5.41 2.83
CA GLU A 15 -45.04 4.14 2.91
C GLU A 15 -44.43 3.74 1.56
N ALA A 16 -45.18 3.90 0.47
CA ALA A 16 -44.68 3.66 -0.88
C ALA A 16 -43.53 4.61 -1.24
N ALA A 17 -43.62 5.88 -0.84
CA ALA A 17 -42.56 6.87 -1.05
C ALA A 17 -41.30 6.55 -0.24
N VAL A 18 -41.45 6.11 1.03
CA VAL A 18 -40.34 5.67 1.89
C VAL A 18 -39.65 4.44 1.30
N TYR A 19 -40.42 3.46 0.82
CA TYR A 19 -39.88 2.27 0.18
C TYR A 19 -39.09 2.62 -1.08
N ALA A 20 -39.66 3.45 -1.96
CA ALA A 20 -38.99 3.91 -3.17
C ALA A 20 -37.73 4.76 -2.88
N LEU A 21 -37.71 5.49 -1.76
CA LEU A 21 -36.52 6.22 -1.31
C LEU A 21 -35.43 5.27 -0.80
N SER A 22 -35.82 4.22 -0.08
CA SER A 22 -34.90 3.16 0.37
C SER A 22 -34.23 2.46 -0.81
N GLU A 23 -35.00 2.06 -1.83
CA GLU A 23 -34.43 1.43 -3.03
C GLU A 23 -33.45 2.35 -3.76
N LYS A 24 -33.74 3.66 -3.80
CA LYS A 24 -32.84 4.66 -4.38
C LYS A 24 -31.56 4.83 -3.57
N LEU A 25 -31.63 4.72 -2.23
CA LEU A 25 -30.47 4.79 -1.36
C LEU A 25 -29.55 3.58 -1.57
N ASP A 26 -30.12 2.38 -1.61
CA ASP A 26 -29.37 1.14 -1.90
C ASP A 26 -28.68 1.21 -3.28
N ALA A 27 -29.37 1.77 -4.28
CA ALA A 27 -28.81 1.96 -5.62
C ALA A 27 -27.65 2.98 -5.64
N ILE A 28 -27.70 4.00 -4.78
CA ILE A 28 -26.62 4.99 -4.61
C ILE A 28 -25.42 4.33 -3.94
N ASP A 29 -25.62 3.57 -2.86
CA ASP A 29 -24.55 2.87 -2.15
C ASP A 29 -23.79 1.92 -3.09
N ALA A 30 -24.54 1.09 -3.84
CA ALA A 30 -23.94 0.20 -4.83
C ALA A 30 -23.17 0.97 -5.93
N ARG A 31 -23.56 2.21 -6.24
CA ARG A 31 -22.85 3.06 -7.20
C ARG A 31 -21.58 3.64 -6.61
N LEU A 32 -21.59 4.03 -5.33
CA LEU A 32 -20.42 4.52 -4.61
C LEU A 32 -19.35 3.43 -4.51
N GLU A 33 -19.72 2.20 -4.13
CA GLU A 33 -18.79 1.06 -4.08
C GLU A 33 -18.11 0.80 -5.44
N ARG A 34 -18.87 0.90 -6.54
CA ARG A 34 -18.31 0.78 -7.90
C ARG A 34 -17.35 1.92 -8.25
N MET A 35 -17.62 3.13 -7.77
CA MET A 35 -16.75 4.28 -7.97
C MET A 35 -15.45 4.14 -7.18
N ASP A 36 -15.52 3.71 -5.92
CA ASP A 36 -14.35 3.44 -5.09
C ASP A 36 -13.46 2.39 -5.75
N ALA A 37 -14.03 1.26 -6.18
CA ALA A 37 -13.27 0.22 -6.87
C ALA A 37 -12.65 0.67 -8.21
N LYS A 38 -13.22 1.70 -8.86
CA LYS A 38 -12.67 2.30 -10.09
C LYS A 38 -11.59 3.32 -9.78
N LEU A 39 -11.77 4.12 -8.73
CA LEU A 39 -10.78 5.07 -8.24
C LEU A 39 -9.52 4.35 -7.78
N GLU A 40 -9.65 3.28 -6.98
CA GLU A 40 -8.53 2.44 -6.57
C GLU A 40 -7.74 1.90 -7.78
N ARG A 41 -8.45 1.40 -8.80
CA ARG A 41 -7.80 0.92 -10.04
C ARG A 41 -7.11 2.03 -10.83
N MET A 42 -7.71 3.22 -10.93
CA MET A 42 -7.09 4.36 -11.62
C MET A 42 -5.89 4.90 -10.85
N LEU A 43 -6.03 5.06 -9.53
CA LEU A 43 -4.98 5.56 -8.65
C LEU A 43 -3.77 4.62 -8.68
N GLY A 44 -3.97 3.31 -8.60
CA GLY A 44 -2.88 2.33 -8.72
C GLY A 44 -2.13 2.42 -10.06
N LEU A 45 -2.81 2.75 -11.17
CA LEU A 45 -2.16 2.98 -12.46
C LEU A 45 -1.38 4.30 -12.48
N TYR A 46 -1.96 5.39 -11.95
CA TYR A 46 -1.28 6.68 -11.82
C TYR A 46 -0.03 6.60 -10.96
N ASP A 47 -0.09 5.83 -9.86
CA ASP A 47 1.03 5.64 -8.96
C ASP A 47 2.21 4.96 -9.67
N ALA A 48 1.93 3.97 -10.53
CA ALA A 48 2.94 3.25 -11.30
C ALA A 48 3.49 4.02 -12.52
N ILE A 49 2.76 4.98 -13.09
CA ILE A 49 3.13 5.67 -14.35
C ILE A 49 4.50 6.36 -14.23
N GLY A 50 4.78 7.05 -13.13
CA GLY A 50 6.05 7.75 -12.94
C GLY A 50 7.25 6.80 -12.95
N ILE A 51 7.10 5.65 -12.31
CA ILE A 51 8.14 4.61 -12.23
C ILE A 51 8.34 3.94 -13.60
N ILE A 52 7.26 3.66 -14.34
CA ILE A 52 7.34 3.08 -15.68
C ILE A 52 7.99 4.07 -16.67
N ALA A 53 7.62 5.35 -16.61
CA ALA A 53 8.19 6.40 -17.43
C ALA A 53 9.71 6.58 -17.17
N ALA A 54 10.18 6.27 -15.96
CA ALA A 54 11.60 6.23 -15.61
C ALA A 54 12.35 5.00 -16.19
N GLY A 55 11.69 4.17 -17.00
CA GLY A 55 12.30 3.01 -17.66
C GLY A 55 12.55 1.83 -16.71
N VAL A 56 11.75 1.73 -15.63
CA VAL A 56 11.72 0.56 -14.76
C VAL A 56 10.79 -0.49 -15.37
N PRO A 57 11.22 -1.76 -15.51
CA PRO A 57 10.37 -2.82 -16.05
C PRO A 57 9.07 -2.98 -15.25
N PRO A 58 7.89 -3.13 -15.90
CA PRO A 58 6.60 -3.23 -15.21
C PRO A 58 6.54 -4.31 -14.12
N ARG A 59 7.22 -5.45 -14.32
CA ARG A 59 7.31 -6.51 -13.31
C ARG A 59 7.97 -6.05 -12.00
N LEU A 60 8.95 -5.15 -12.09
CA LEU A 60 9.66 -4.63 -10.92
C LEU A 60 8.86 -3.52 -10.25
N VAL A 61 8.08 -2.76 -11.03
CA VAL A 61 7.09 -1.84 -10.48
C VAL A 61 6.06 -2.61 -9.67
N ALA A 62 5.47 -3.66 -10.25
CA ALA A 62 4.52 -4.53 -9.54
C ALA A 62 5.13 -5.14 -8.27
N ALA A 63 6.40 -5.57 -8.32
CA ALA A 63 7.10 -6.09 -7.15
C ALA A 63 7.29 -5.04 -6.05
N LEU A 64 7.60 -3.78 -6.41
CA LEU A 64 7.68 -2.68 -5.46
C LEU A 64 6.33 -2.42 -4.77
N TYR A 65 5.23 -2.37 -5.52
CA TYR A 65 3.88 -2.20 -4.92
C TYR A 65 3.39 -3.40 -4.12
N ALA A 66 3.94 -4.59 -4.36
CA ALA A 66 3.61 -5.80 -3.60
C ALA A 66 4.43 -5.93 -2.31
N MET A 67 5.46 -5.10 -2.11
CA MET A 67 6.27 -5.13 -0.90
C MET A 67 5.57 -4.41 0.26
N THR A 68 5.76 -4.91 1.48
CA THR A 68 5.28 -4.23 2.68
C THR A 68 6.25 -3.11 3.08
N PRO A 69 5.81 -2.11 3.87
CA PRO A 69 6.72 -1.09 4.38
C PRO A 69 7.95 -1.67 5.12
N ALA A 70 7.75 -2.77 5.85
CA ALA A 70 8.83 -3.49 6.55
C ALA A 70 9.85 -4.11 5.56
N GLU A 71 9.37 -4.65 4.44
CA GLU A 71 10.25 -5.14 3.38
C GLU A 71 10.99 -3.99 2.68
N HIS A 72 10.37 -2.80 2.54
CA HIS A 72 11.04 -1.64 1.97
C HIS A 72 12.19 -1.11 2.83
N VAL A 73 12.01 -1.02 4.15
CA VAL A 73 13.10 -0.64 5.05
C VAL A 73 14.20 -1.70 5.02
N ALA A 74 13.84 -2.98 5.05
CA ALA A 74 14.81 -4.07 4.93
C ALA A 74 15.55 -4.06 3.57
N LEU A 75 14.86 -3.75 2.46
CA LEU A 75 15.43 -3.62 1.12
C LEU A 75 16.53 -2.55 1.11
N GLN A 76 16.27 -1.36 1.63
CA GLN A 76 17.27 -0.29 1.68
C GLN A 76 18.52 -0.72 2.46
N MET A 77 18.35 -1.41 3.58
CA MET A 77 19.47 -1.97 4.36
C MET A 77 20.21 -3.10 3.63
N VAL A 78 19.52 -3.91 2.83
CA VAL A 78 20.13 -4.94 1.97
C VAL A 78 21.00 -4.31 0.89
N LEU A 79 20.55 -3.20 0.29
CA LEU A 79 21.31 -2.48 -0.72
C LEU A 79 22.62 -1.89 -0.17
N ASP A 80 22.58 -1.53 1.12
CA ASP A 80 23.71 -1.09 1.94
C ASP A 80 24.62 -2.23 2.44
N ASN A 81 24.42 -3.46 1.99
CA ASN A 81 25.17 -4.66 2.41
C ASN A 81 25.09 -5.02 3.90
N ARG A 82 24.08 -4.53 4.63
CA ARG A 82 23.90 -4.94 6.04
C ARG A 82 23.56 -6.42 6.13
N SER A 83 23.97 -7.08 7.20
CA SER A 83 23.63 -8.46 7.54
C SER A 83 22.23 -8.55 8.15
N ASN A 84 21.66 -9.76 8.22
CA ASN A 84 20.38 -9.97 8.90
C ASN A 84 20.44 -9.54 10.37
N ARG A 85 21.59 -9.78 11.02
CA ARG A 85 21.83 -9.36 12.40
C ARG A 85 21.83 -7.84 12.56
N GLU A 86 22.51 -7.11 11.68
CA GLU A 86 22.51 -5.64 11.70
C GLU A 86 21.12 -5.06 11.43
N ILE A 87 20.37 -5.65 10.50
CA ILE A 87 18.97 -5.28 10.23
C ILE A 87 18.09 -5.54 11.45
N SER A 88 18.24 -6.70 12.09
CA SER A 88 17.53 -7.09 13.30
C SER A 88 17.74 -6.08 14.43
N VAL A 89 19.00 -5.69 14.68
CA VAL A 89 19.34 -4.71 15.72
C VAL A 89 18.78 -3.32 15.39
N CYS A 90 18.86 -2.90 14.13
CA CYS A 90 18.38 -1.59 13.70
C CYS A 90 16.85 -1.46 13.79
N LEU A 91 16.13 -2.49 13.38
CA LEU A 91 14.67 -2.48 13.33
C LEU A 91 14.05 -2.93 14.66
N ASP A 92 14.85 -3.47 15.60
CA ASP A 92 14.42 -4.08 16.86
C ASP A 92 13.45 -5.25 16.63
N VAL A 93 13.86 -6.18 15.78
CA VAL A 93 13.11 -7.40 15.47
C VAL A 93 13.98 -8.64 15.58
N PRO A 94 13.39 -9.82 15.81
CA PRO A 94 14.12 -11.08 15.74
C PRO A 94 14.76 -11.27 14.35
N GLU A 95 15.97 -11.82 14.30
CA GLU A 95 16.66 -12.11 13.02
C GLU A 95 15.86 -13.07 12.12
N ALA A 96 15.06 -13.95 12.71
CA ALA A 96 14.13 -14.81 11.99
C ALA A 96 13.08 -13.99 11.20
N GLN A 97 12.58 -12.88 11.76
CA GLN A 97 11.64 -12.00 11.08
C GLN A 97 12.29 -11.31 9.88
N VAL A 98 13.55 -10.86 10.03
CA VAL A 98 14.34 -10.31 8.93
C VAL A 98 14.50 -11.32 7.81
N LYS A 99 14.80 -12.58 8.16
CA LYS A 99 14.89 -13.67 7.17
C LYS A 99 13.58 -13.84 6.41
N THR A 100 12.44 -13.84 7.10
CA THR A 100 11.10 -13.93 6.47
C THR A 100 10.88 -12.80 5.45
N TRP A 101 11.26 -11.56 5.79
CA TRP A 101 11.15 -10.44 4.85
C TRP A 101 12.05 -10.61 3.63
N ILE A 102 13.29 -11.10 3.82
CA ILE A 102 14.21 -11.35 2.70
C ILE A 102 13.70 -12.47 1.80
N ASP A 103 13.25 -13.59 2.36
CA ASP A 103 12.68 -14.69 1.59
C ASP A 103 11.45 -14.23 0.79
N SER A 104 10.59 -13.40 1.39
CA SER A 104 9.46 -12.75 0.72
C SER A 104 9.91 -11.85 -0.43
N MET A 105 10.95 -11.02 -0.23
CA MET A 105 11.52 -10.20 -1.30
C MET A 105 12.12 -11.04 -2.44
N ILE A 106 12.82 -12.14 -2.13
CA ILE A 106 13.35 -13.08 -3.13
C ILE A 106 12.21 -13.60 -4.01
N ALA A 107 11.11 -14.04 -3.39
CA ALA A 107 9.93 -14.54 -4.08
C ALA A 107 9.26 -13.45 -4.95
N LYS A 108 9.03 -12.26 -4.40
CA LYS A 108 8.40 -11.12 -5.11
C LYS A 108 9.20 -10.63 -6.31
N LEU A 109 10.53 -10.63 -6.19
CA LEU A 109 11.43 -10.19 -7.26
C LEU A 109 11.75 -11.29 -8.27
N GLY A 110 11.44 -12.55 -7.95
CA GLY A 110 11.75 -13.71 -8.76
C GLY A 110 13.26 -13.95 -8.90
N VAL A 111 14.03 -13.69 -7.84
CA VAL A 111 15.49 -13.88 -7.80
C VAL A 111 15.85 -15.14 -7.01
N LYS A 112 17.14 -15.55 -7.02
CA LYS A 112 17.56 -16.78 -6.35
C LYS A 112 18.01 -16.54 -4.91
N ASP A 113 18.73 -15.45 -4.69
CA ASP A 113 19.32 -15.16 -3.39
C ASP A 113 19.39 -13.65 -3.08
N ARG A 114 19.88 -13.33 -1.88
CA ARG A 114 20.07 -11.95 -1.40
C ARG A 114 20.99 -11.11 -2.31
N ARG A 115 22.01 -11.73 -2.90
CA ARG A 115 22.96 -11.01 -3.77
C ARG A 115 22.27 -10.58 -5.04
N ASP A 116 21.39 -11.43 -5.58
CA ASP A 116 20.57 -11.11 -6.74
C ASP A 116 19.58 -9.97 -6.46
N ILE A 117 19.00 -9.88 -5.24
CA ILE A 117 18.19 -8.70 -4.85
C ILE A 117 19.00 -7.42 -5.07
N ARG A 118 20.21 -7.36 -4.53
CA ARG A 118 21.06 -6.17 -4.63
C ARG A 118 21.43 -5.86 -6.08
N ALA A 119 21.86 -6.86 -6.84
CA ALA A 119 22.21 -6.70 -8.25
C ALA A 119 21.03 -6.18 -9.09
N LEU A 120 19.82 -6.67 -8.82
CA LEU A 120 18.61 -6.28 -9.53
C LEU A 120 18.10 -4.90 -9.10
N MET A 121 18.02 -4.64 -7.80
CA MET A 121 17.30 -3.47 -7.26
C MET A 121 18.16 -2.22 -7.16
N TYR A 122 19.49 -2.33 -7.07
CA TYR A 122 20.35 -1.14 -7.03
C TYR A 122 20.15 -0.19 -8.24
N PRO A 123 20.20 -0.64 -9.50
CA PRO A 123 19.92 0.22 -10.66
C PRO A 123 18.45 0.65 -10.76
N VAL A 124 17.51 -0.13 -10.22
CA VAL A 124 16.09 0.25 -10.17
C VAL A 124 15.90 1.42 -9.23
N MET A 125 16.43 1.31 -8.01
CA MET A 125 16.38 2.37 -7.02
C MET A 125 16.97 3.65 -7.59
N ALA A 126 18.09 3.62 -8.32
CA ALA A 126 18.63 4.82 -8.96
C ALA A 126 17.63 5.52 -9.91
N LYS A 127 16.78 4.78 -10.61
CA LYS A 127 15.79 5.31 -11.58
C LYS A 127 14.48 5.78 -10.96
N VAL A 128 14.01 5.13 -9.91
CA VAL A 128 12.70 5.44 -9.30
C VAL A 128 12.71 6.86 -8.70
N PRO A 129 11.83 7.78 -9.13
CA PRO A 129 11.72 9.11 -8.51
C PRO A 129 11.30 9.02 -7.04
N ALA A 130 11.82 9.90 -6.18
CA ALA A 130 11.61 9.81 -4.73
C ALA A 130 10.13 9.86 -4.33
N ALA A 131 9.34 10.73 -4.96
CA ALA A 131 7.90 10.83 -4.70
C ALA A 131 7.16 9.52 -5.05
N ASP A 132 7.57 8.85 -6.13
CA ASP A 132 6.94 7.61 -6.57
C ASP A 132 7.34 6.43 -5.68
N TYR A 133 8.59 6.42 -5.22
CA TYR A 133 9.04 5.44 -4.23
C TYR A 133 8.26 5.55 -2.91
N ILE A 134 8.00 6.78 -2.42
CA ILE A 134 7.21 7.00 -1.21
C ILE A 134 5.82 6.38 -1.35
N ARG A 135 5.17 6.55 -2.52
CA ARG A 135 3.86 5.95 -2.77
C ARG A 135 3.93 4.42 -2.85
N ALA A 136 4.90 3.89 -3.61
CA ALA A 136 5.08 2.45 -3.75
C ALA A 136 5.37 1.74 -2.41
N SER A 137 6.08 2.41 -1.50
CA SER A 137 6.50 1.84 -0.23
C SER A 137 5.53 2.03 0.94
N GLY A 138 4.34 2.59 0.69
CA GLY A 138 3.38 2.90 1.75
C GLY A 138 3.84 4.03 2.68
N GLY A 139 4.71 4.93 2.21
CA GLY A 139 5.13 6.13 2.93
C GLY A 139 6.61 6.18 3.33
N ILE A 140 7.40 5.16 3.03
CA ILE A 140 8.82 5.11 3.40
C ILE A 140 9.66 5.95 2.41
N PRO A 141 10.44 6.94 2.87
CA PRO A 141 11.28 7.71 1.95
C PRO A 141 12.44 6.86 1.43
N LYS A 142 12.88 7.16 0.21
CA LYS A 142 13.92 6.41 -0.51
C LYS A 142 15.29 6.46 0.17
N ASP A 143 15.53 7.50 0.95
CA ASP A 143 16.73 7.77 1.74
C ASP A 143 16.51 7.45 3.25
N TRP A 144 15.49 6.63 3.57
CA TRP A 144 15.17 6.27 4.95
C TRP A 144 16.38 5.65 5.66
N ASN A 145 17.06 4.69 5.03
CA ASN A 145 18.20 4.00 5.66
C ASN A 145 19.38 4.96 5.91
N ASP A 146 19.62 5.92 5.02
CA ASP A 146 20.69 6.92 5.18
C ASP A 146 20.44 7.84 6.37
N LYS A 147 19.17 8.14 6.65
CA LYS A 147 18.74 9.09 7.70
C LYS A 147 18.42 8.45 9.04
N TYR A 148 17.78 7.28 9.03
CA TYR A 148 17.17 6.65 10.21
C TYR A 148 17.63 5.21 10.41
N GLY A 149 18.25 4.59 9.41
CA GLY A 149 18.84 3.24 9.52
C GLY A 149 20.12 3.21 10.37
N VAL A 150 20.59 4.36 10.87
CA VAL A 150 21.71 4.45 11.81
C VAL A 150 21.13 4.48 13.23
N GLY A 151 21.47 3.49 14.05
CA GLY A 151 20.93 3.36 15.40
C GLY A 151 21.14 4.62 16.24
N GLY A 152 20.16 4.96 17.07
CA GLY A 152 20.18 6.15 17.95
C GLY A 152 19.52 7.40 17.36
N ILE A 153 19.10 7.38 16.09
CA ILE A 153 18.30 8.45 15.49
C ILE A 153 16.81 8.11 15.65
N PRO A 154 15.97 9.02 16.18
CA PRO A 154 14.53 8.81 16.22
C PRO A 154 13.97 8.63 14.79
N ASP A 155 13.31 7.49 14.56
CA ASP A 155 12.68 7.19 13.27
C ASP A 155 11.19 7.61 13.29
N PRO A 156 10.80 8.69 12.57
CA PRO A 156 9.41 9.14 12.51
C PRO A 156 8.51 8.20 11.69
N PHE A 157 9.09 7.30 10.88
CA PHE A 157 8.37 6.34 10.03
C PHE A 157 8.15 4.99 10.71
N ARG A 158 8.68 4.79 11.92
CA ARG A 158 8.63 3.49 12.63
C ARG A 158 7.23 2.89 12.69
N ARG A 159 6.20 3.72 12.93
CA ARG A 159 4.80 3.28 13.02
C ARG A 159 4.25 2.70 11.71
N ILE A 160 4.85 3.02 10.56
CA ILE A 160 4.39 2.54 9.25
C ILE A 160 4.75 1.06 9.07
N TYR A 161 5.94 0.65 9.54
CA TYR A 161 6.44 -0.71 9.36
C TYR A 161 6.47 -1.55 10.65
N HIS A 162 6.21 -0.90 11.79
CA HIS A 162 5.86 -1.48 13.09
C HIS A 162 4.55 -0.86 13.59
N PRO A 163 3.39 -1.23 13.01
CA PRO A 163 2.11 -0.89 13.62
C PRO A 163 1.99 -1.66 14.95
N ASP A 164 1.59 -0.95 16.00
CA ASP A 164 1.34 -1.51 17.34
C ASP A 164 0.33 -2.66 17.34
#